data_AF-A0A178VNZ9-F1
#
_entry.id   AF-A0A178VNZ9-F1
#
_cell.length_a   1.000
_cell.length_b   1.000
_cell.length_c   1.000
_cell.angle_alpha   90.00
_cell.angle_beta   90.00
_cell.angle_gamma   90.00
#
_symmetry.space_group_name_H-M   'P 1'
#
loop_
_entity.id
_entity.type
_entity.pdbx_description
1 polymer ?
#
loop_
_entity_poly.entity_id
_entity_poly.type
_entity_poly.pdbx_seq_one_letter_code
_entity_poly.pdbx_strand_id
1 'polypeptide(L)' 'MQSCKGTETVASNARSHTCLLSGLYIGNVKVLVKAQFGMDSSKEIVMKLAVRAEDPSVSDAIHALVANG' A
#
# COMPACT_ATOMS: atom_id res chain seq x y z
N MET A 1 -6.55 -5.16 -5.85
CA MET A 1 -6.37 -5.56 -4.43
C MET A 1 -7.52 -4.98 -3.61
N GLN A 2 -7.85 -5.58 -2.47
CA GLN A 2 -8.97 -5.17 -1.63
C GLN A 2 -8.44 -4.56 -0.32
N SER A 3 -9.08 -3.47 0.13
CA SER A 3 -8.80 -2.89 1.43
C SER A 3 -9.24 -3.83 2.55
N CYS A 4 -8.46 -3.84 3.61
CA CYS A 4 -8.69 -4.70 4.76
C CYS A 4 -9.07 -3.84 5.97
N LYS A 5 -9.94 -4.36 6.84
CA LYS A 5 -10.18 -3.79 8.18
C LYS A 5 -10.67 -2.33 8.18
N GLY A 6 -11.38 -1.88 7.15
CA GLY A 6 -11.93 -0.53 7.07
C GLY A 6 -10.88 0.56 6.80
N THR A 7 -9.64 0.18 6.46
CA THR A 7 -8.55 1.15 6.24
C THR A 7 -8.70 1.93 4.93
N GLU A 8 -9.76 1.72 4.16
CA GLU A 8 -10.13 2.58 3.04
C GLU A 8 -10.59 3.98 3.47
N THR A 9 -11.10 4.11 4.70
CA THR A 9 -11.59 5.40 5.20
C THR A 9 -10.47 6.15 5.91
N VAL A 10 -10.16 7.35 5.44
CA VAL A 10 -9.24 8.28 6.10
C VAL A 10 -10.01 9.10 7.13
N ALA A 11 -9.52 9.17 8.36
CA ALA A 11 -10.15 9.99 9.39
C ALA A 11 -10.06 11.48 9.04
N SER A 12 -11.10 12.25 9.39
CA SER A 12 -11.12 13.70 9.14
C SER A 12 -9.96 14.39 9.85
N ASN A 13 -9.28 15.31 9.15
CA ASN A 13 -8.09 16.03 9.61
C ASN A 13 -6.87 15.14 9.95
N ALA A 14 -6.84 13.88 9.51
CA ALA A 14 -5.69 13.01 9.72
C ALA A 14 -4.46 13.53 8.94
N ARG A 15 -3.32 13.57 9.63
CA ARG A 15 -2.00 13.85 9.03
C ARG A 15 -1.23 12.59 8.66
N SER A 16 -1.74 11.43 9.03
CA SER A 16 -1.17 10.15 8.64
C SER A 16 -2.27 9.12 8.50
N HIS A 17 -2.05 8.14 7.61
CA HIS A 17 -3.00 7.07 7.36
C HIS A 17 -2.26 5.79 7.05
N THR A 18 -2.81 4.64 7.45
CA THR A 18 -2.28 3.34 7.04
C THR A 18 -3.37 2.57 6.32
N CYS A 19 -3.14 2.28 5.05
CA CYS A 19 -4.00 1.44 4.23
C CYS A 19 -3.41 0.03 4.14
N LEU A 20 -4.20 -0.97 4.51
CA LEU A 20 -3.87 -2.38 4.41
C LEU A 20 -4.61 -2.97 3.22
N LEU A 21 -3.86 -3.60 2.31
CA LEU A 21 -4.42 -4.25 1.14
C LEU A 21 -4.06 -5.73 1.14
N SER A 22 -4.98 -6.56 0.68
CA SER A 22 -4.72 -7.96 0.34
C SER A 22 -5.23 -8.27 -1.06
N GLY A 23 -4.61 -9.25 -1.72
CA GLY A 23 -5.05 -9.70 -3.02
C GLY A 23 -4.26 -10.89 -3.53
N LEU A 24 -4.57 -11.28 -4.76
CA LEU A 24 -3.85 -12.30 -5.52
C LEU A 24 -3.19 -11.64 -6.72
N TYR A 25 -1.94 -12.00 -6.97
CA TYR A 25 -1.24 -11.71 -8.22
C TYR A 25 -1.46 -12.85 -9.23
N ILE A 26 -1.08 -12.63 -10.49
CA ILE A 26 -1.16 -13.64 -11.55
C ILE A 26 -0.44 -14.93 -11.08
N GLY A 27 -1.06 -16.09 -11.30
CA GLY A 27 -0.59 -17.36 -10.77
C GLY A 27 -1.03 -17.66 -9.33
N ASN A 28 -2.03 -16.94 -8.82
CA ASN A 28 -2.60 -17.11 -7.46
C ASN A 28 -1.61 -16.86 -6.31
N VAL A 29 -0.55 -16.08 -6.56
CA VAL A 29 0.39 -15.70 -5.49
C VAL A 29 -0.28 -14.69 -4.58
N LYS A 30 -0.39 -15.02 -3.28
CA LYS A 30 -0.96 -14.11 -2.28
C LYS A 30 -0.04 -12.93 -2.05
N VAL A 31 -0.64 -11.75 -1.98
CA VAL A 31 0.07 -10.51 -1.71
C VAL A 31 -0.61 -9.71 -0.62
N LEU A 32 0.20 -9.20 0.30
CA LEU A 32 -0.18 -8.25 1.33
C LEU A 32 0.60 -6.95 1.13
N VAL A 33 -0.07 -5.82 1.24
CA VAL A 33 0.55 -4.49 1.13
C VAL A 33 0.17 -3.65 2.33
N LYS A 34 1.16 -2.95 2.89
CA LYS A 34 0.96 -1.88 3.86
C LYS A 34 1.46 -0.58 3.26
N ALA A 35 0.53 0.31 2.95
CA ALA A 35 0.84 1.67 2.50
C ALA A 35 0.63 2.63 3.68
N GLN A 36 1.70 3.31 4.08
CA GLN A 36 1.66 4.32 5.15
C GLN A 36 1.85 5.68 4.54
N PHE A 37 0.88 6.56 4.75
CA PHE A 37 0.88 7.94 4.26
C PHE A 37 1.17 8.88 5.42
N GLY A 38 1.98 9.89 5.16
CA GLY A 38 2.19 11.03 6.05
C GLY A 38 2.04 12.32 5.26
N MET A 39 1.40 13.32 5.86
CA MET A 39 1.21 14.65 5.31
C MET A 39 2.07 15.64 6.07
N ASP A 40 2.86 16.44 5.36
CA ASP A 40 3.66 17.50 5.95
C ASP A 40 2.86 18.81 6.14
N SER A 41 3.51 19.86 6.65
CA SER A 41 2.89 21.18 6.82
C SER A 41 2.52 21.87 5.52
N SER A 42 3.15 21.49 4.41
CA SER A 42 2.89 21.99 3.06
C SER A 42 1.75 21.24 2.38
N LYS A 43 1.14 20.26 3.07
CA LYS A 43 0.11 19.32 2.57
C LYS A 43 0.62 18.36 1.50
N GLU A 44 1.94 18.18 1.41
CA GLU A 44 2.54 17.16 0.55
C GLU A 44 2.43 15.79 1.24
N ILE A 45 2.20 14.75 0.45
CA ILE A 45 2.06 13.38 0.94
C ILE A 45 3.34 12.59 0.65
N VAL A 46 3.92 12.03 1.70
CA VAL A 46 4.96 11.01 1.60
C VAL A 46 4.34 9.65 1.89
N MET A 47 4.69 8.66 1.07
CA MET A 47 4.25 7.28 1.24
C MET A 47 5.43 6.36 1.52
N LYS A 48 5.27 5.49 2.52
CA LYS A 48 6.09 4.30 2.73
C LYS A 48 5.29 3.06 2.34
N LEU A 49 5.77 2.35 1.32
CA LEU A 49 5.18 1.10 0.85
C LEU A 49 5.96 -0.10 1.40
N ALA A 50 5.26 -1.10 1.91
CA ALA A 50 5.82 -2.41 2.23
C ALA A 50 4.95 -3.51 1.60
N VAL A 51 5.55 -4.31 0.73
CA VAL A 51 4.89 -5.43 0.05
C VAL A 51 5.42 -6.75 0.60
N ARG A 52 4.54 -7.74 0.76
CA ARG A 52 4.90 -9.12 1.10
C ARG A 52 4.15 -10.07 0.19
N ALA A 53 4.89 -10.97 -0.43
CA ALA A 53 4.39 -12.10 -1.20
C ALA A 53 5.26 -13.33 -0.91
N GLU A 54 4.75 -14.52 -1.22
CA GLU A 54 5.54 -15.76 -1.14
C GLU A 54 6.68 -15.76 -2.17
N ASP A 55 6.43 -15.17 -3.35
CA ASP A 55 7.43 -14.95 -4.39
C ASP A 55 7.99 -13.51 -4.29
N PRO A 56 9.30 -13.33 -4.03
CA PRO A 56 9.93 -12.01 -3.97
C PRO A 56 9.78 -11.19 -5.25
N SER A 57 9.77 -11.84 -6.43
CA SER A 57 9.64 -11.15 -7.72
C SER A 57 8.30 -10.42 -7.86
N VAL A 58 7.25 -10.96 -7.23
CA VAL A 58 5.93 -10.32 -7.16
C VAL A 58 5.97 -9.07 -6.28
N SER A 59 6.74 -9.11 -5.18
CA SER A 59 6.92 -7.94 -4.32
C SER A 59 7.65 -6.82 -5.07
N ASP A 60 8.71 -7.16 -5.80
CA ASP A 60 9.49 -6.22 -6.61
C ASP A 60 8.66 -5.63 -7.76
N ALA A 61 7.86 -6.46 -8.44
CA ALA A 61 6.97 -6.01 -9.51
C ALA A 61 5.96 -4.97 -9.02
N ILE A 62 5.39 -5.17 -7.83
CA ILE A 62 4.45 -4.21 -7.24
C ILE A 62 5.16 -2.93 -6.80
N HIS A 63 6.35 -3.05 -6.21
CA HIS A 63 7.18 -1.88 -5.87
C HIS A 63 7.50 -1.05 -7.11
N ALA A 64 7.89 -1.69 -8.22
CA ALA A 64 8.15 -1.03 -9.49
C ALA A 64 6.90 -0.37 -10.08
N LEU A 65 5.73 -1.03 -9.98
CA LEU A 65 4.47 -0.48 -10.48
C LEU A 65 4.06 0.80 -9.76
N VAL A 66 4.31 0.89 -8.44
CA VAL A 66 4.03 2.10 -7.66
C VAL A 66 5.09 3.18 -7.87
N ALA A 67 6.34 2.82 -8.12
CA ALA A 67 7.41 3.79 -8.37
C ALA A 67 7.33 4.45 -9.76
N ASN A 68 6.74 3.75 -10.74
CA ASN A 68 6.71 4.18 -12.15
C ASN A 68 5.33 4.70 -12.61
N GLY A 69 4.32 4.66 -11.74
CA GLY A 69 2.95 5.13 -12.02
C GLY A 69 2.75 6.56 -11.56
#